data_AF-A0A2V9USG1-F1
#
_entry.id   AF-A0A2V9USG1-F1
#
_cell.length_a   1.000
_cell.length_b   1.000
_cell.length_c   1.000
_cell.angle_alpha   90.00
_cell.angle_beta   90.00
_cell.angle_gamma   90.00
#
_symmetry.space_group_name_H-M   'P 1'
#
loop_
_entity.id
_entity.type
_entity.pdbx_description
1 polymer ?
#
loop_
_entity_poly.entity_id
_entity_poly.type
_entity_poly.pdbx_seq_one_letter_code
_entity_poly.pdbx_strand_id
1 'polypeptide(L)'
;MGAHLPRNRQGLVSRPQRIERSMLRLWPLILVGIPVLAAVTVSSSGLPERNRALQQRERKAWKALTHNSQFIDVPHLSTRSSCEEVQPPQALTTPSPLLTTWRERKIKVSFIIGTDGRVHSPLILESAGPTGDRRVLQTVRTWRYRPATCNGVPTETEGKVEFSSR
;
A
#
# COMPACT_ATOMS: atom_id res chain seq x y z
N MET A 1 -8.57 43.26 47.95
CA MET A 1 -9.25 43.74 46.72
C MET A 1 -9.38 42.57 45.77
N GLY A 2 -10.61 42.16 45.45
CA GLY A 2 -10.90 41.13 44.45
C GLY A 2 -11.45 41.73 43.16
N ALA A 3 -11.19 41.08 42.04
CA ALA A 3 -11.94 41.23 40.78
C ALA A 3 -11.62 40.01 39.91
N HIS A 4 -12.50 39.01 39.87
CA HIS A 4 -13.55 38.79 38.86
C HIS A 4 -13.03 38.18 37.53
N LEU A 5 -13.15 36.85 37.47
CA LEU A 5 -13.28 36.05 36.23
C LEU A 5 -14.48 36.52 35.41
N PRO A 6 -14.47 36.24 34.09
CA PRO A 6 -15.66 35.63 33.51
C PRO A 6 -15.39 34.30 32.81
N ARG A 7 -16.15 33.32 33.30
CA ARG A 7 -16.45 31.99 32.80
C ARG A 7 -17.37 32.12 31.59
N ASN A 8 -16.94 31.70 30.39
CA ASN A 8 -17.81 31.72 29.21
C ASN A 8 -18.50 30.36 28.96
N ARG A 9 -19.70 30.49 28.40
CA ARG A 9 -20.90 29.67 28.45
C ARG A 9 -20.82 28.30 27.79
N GLN A 10 -21.48 27.38 28.49
CA GLN A 10 -22.12 26.18 27.96
C GLN A 10 -23.32 26.56 27.08
N GLY A 11 -23.50 25.82 25.99
CA GLY A 11 -24.71 25.74 25.19
C GLY A 11 -24.51 24.65 24.15
N LEU A 12 -25.47 23.81 23.77
CA LEU A 12 -26.83 23.60 24.23
C LEU A 12 -27.14 22.15 23.83
N VAL A 13 -27.33 21.28 24.82
CA VAL A 13 -27.74 19.89 24.60
C VAL A 13 -29.22 19.90 24.23
N SER A 14 -29.54 19.62 22.97
CA SER A 14 -30.91 19.48 22.49
C SER A 14 -31.50 18.16 23.02
N ARG A 15 -32.38 18.28 24.02
CA ARG A 15 -33.18 17.17 24.55
C ARG A 15 -34.25 16.71 23.53
N PRO A 16 -34.55 15.41 23.45
CA PRO A 16 -35.62 14.88 22.61
C PRO A 16 -36.99 15.28 23.17
N GLN A 17 -37.87 15.65 22.25
CA GLN A 17 -39.24 16.07 22.52
C GLN A 17 -40.10 14.85 22.89
N ARG A 18 -40.48 14.82 24.17
CA ARG A 18 -41.48 13.94 24.76
C ARG A 18 -42.85 14.30 24.19
N ILE A 19 -43.42 13.43 23.37
CA ILE A 19 -44.86 13.44 23.05
C ILE A 19 -45.46 12.22 23.73
N GLU A 20 -45.91 12.43 24.95
CA GLU A 20 -46.86 11.56 25.62
C GLU A 20 -48.26 12.08 25.26
N ARG A 21 -49.14 11.21 24.74
CA ARG A 21 -50.55 11.17 25.16
C ARG A 21 -51.30 9.98 24.58
N SER A 22 -51.89 9.25 25.51
CA SER A 22 -53.21 8.63 25.41
C SER A 22 -53.30 7.26 24.74
N MET A 23 -52.96 6.24 25.53
CA MET A 23 -53.66 4.97 25.49
C MET A 23 -55.16 5.20 25.70
N LEU A 24 -55.97 4.90 24.69
CA LEU A 24 -57.40 4.67 24.88
C LEU A 24 -57.86 3.46 24.03
N ARG A 25 -57.72 2.28 24.65
CA ARG A 25 -58.69 1.16 24.69
C ARG A 25 -59.72 1.03 23.54
N LEU A 26 -59.32 0.52 22.37
CA LEU A 26 -60.26 -0.04 21.39
C LEU A 26 -59.64 -1.24 20.63
N TRP A 27 -59.13 -2.24 21.38
CA TRP A 27 -58.58 -3.50 20.86
C TRP A 27 -59.47 -4.69 21.24
N PRO A 28 -60.77 -4.71 20.88
CA PRO A 28 -61.17 -5.77 19.92
C PRO A 28 -62.53 -5.47 19.24
N LEU A 29 -62.58 -5.07 17.96
CA LEU A 29 -63.82 -5.17 17.15
C LEU A 29 -63.62 -4.80 15.67
N ILE A 30 -62.56 -5.30 15.04
CA ILE A 30 -62.51 -5.36 13.57
C ILE A 30 -62.10 -6.78 13.18
N LEU A 31 -62.94 -7.72 13.60
CA LEU A 31 -63.13 -8.99 12.90
C LEU A 31 -64.37 -8.81 12.01
N VAL A 32 -64.23 -9.22 10.75
CA VAL A 32 -65.28 -9.38 9.73
C VAL A 32 -65.57 -8.13 8.86
N GLY A 33 -65.12 -8.22 7.60
CA GLY A 33 -65.73 -7.51 6.48
C GLY A 33 -64.76 -6.62 5.69
N ILE A 34 -64.10 -7.18 4.68
CA ILE A 34 -64.15 -6.75 3.26
C ILE A 34 -63.15 -7.63 2.48
N PRO A 35 -63.65 -8.52 1.60
CA PRO A 35 -62.84 -9.19 0.60
C PRO A 35 -62.78 -8.33 -0.69
N VAL A 36 -61.61 -8.34 -1.33
CA VAL A 36 -61.40 -8.36 -2.80
C VAL A 36 -61.24 -7.01 -3.58
N LEU A 37 -59.97 -6.83 -4.02
CA LEU A 37 -59.44 -6.24 -5.28
C LEU A 37 -59.41 -4.72 -5.51
N ALA A 38 -58.38 -4.07 -4.96
CA ALA A 38 -57.52 -3.15 -5.71
C ALA A 38 -56.10 -3.22 -5.15
N ALA A 39 -55.29 -4.12 -5.69
CA ALA A 39 -53.87 -4.16 -5.41
C ALA A 39 -53.18 -2.99 -6.14
N VAL A 40 -52.91 -1.90 -5.44
CA VAL A 40 -51.81 -0.99 -5.80
C VAL A 40 -50.85 -0.97 -4.63
N THR A 41 -50.06 -2.05 -4.52
CA THR A 41 -48.85 -2.01 -3.73
C THR A 41 -47.84 -1.20 -4.52
N VAL A 42 -47.54 0.02 -4.08
CA VAL A 42 -46.29 0.69 -4.47
C VAL A 42 -45.17 -0.09 -3.80
N SER A 43 -44.79 -1.20 -4.42
CA SER A 43 -43.65 -2.00 -4.01
C SER A 43 -42.41 -1.16 -4.24
N SER A 44 -41.78 -0.68 -3.16
CA SER A 44 -40.41 -0.16 -3.21
C SER A 44 -39.44 -1.32 -3.44
N SER A 45 -39.52 -1.98 -4.59
CA SER A 45 -38.54 -2.95 -5.06
C SER A 45 -37.36 -2.19 -5.67
N GLY A 46 -36.70 -1.37 -4.88
CA GLY A 46 -35.49 -0.67 -5.27
C GLY A 46 -34.46 -0.90 -4.21
N LEU A 47 -33.69 -1.99 -4.33
CA LEU A 47 -32.33 -2.22 -3.80
C LEU A 47 -31.83 -3.70 -3.74
N PRO A 48 -32.47 -4.73 -4.34
CA PRO A 48 -31.78 -6.00 -4.63
C PRO A 48 -31.19 -6.06 -6.05
N GLU A 49 -31.82 -5.40 -7.02
CA GLU A 49 -31.46 -5.56 -8.44
C GLU A 49 -30.18 -4.82 -8.86
N ARG A 50 -29.93 -3.63 -8.31
CA ARG A 50 -28.74 -2.84 -8.65
C ARG A 50 -27.44 -3.59 -8.32
N ASN A 51 -27.43 -4.32 -7.21
CA ASN A 51 -26.29 -5.15 -6.80
C ASN A 51 -26.13 -6.40 -7.69
N ARG A 52 -27.22 -7.04 -8.12
CA ARG A 52 -27.15 -8.18 -9.04
C ARG A 52 -26.66 -7.77 -10.42
N ALA A 53 -27.09 -6.61 -10.92
CA ALA A 53 -26.63 -6.06 -12.18
C ALA A 53 -25.15 -5.63 -12.14
N LEU A 54 -24.69 -5.05 -11.03
CA LEU A 54 -23.27 -4.76 -10.79
C LEU A 54 -22.43 -6.05 -10.73
N GLN A 55 -22.86 -7.04 -9.95
CA GLN A 55 -22.14 -8.33 -9.88
C GLN A 55 -22.10 -9.07 -11.21
N GLN A 56 -23.17 -9.00 -12.01
CA GLN A 56 -23.16 -9.55 -13.37
C GLN A 56 -22.20 -8.79 -14.30
N ARG A 57 -22.10 -7.47 -14.17
CA ARG A 57 -21.16 -6.65 -14.95
C ARG A 57 -19.72 -6.89 -14.53
N GLU A 58 -19.45 -6.99 -13.24
CA GLU A 58 -18.14 -7.37 -12.71
C GLU A 58 -17.72 -8.75 -13.23
N ARG A 59 -18.57 -9.77 -13.09
CA ARG A 59 -18.31 -11.13 -13.63
C ARG A 59 -18.02 -11.15 -15.14
N LYS A 60 -18.68 -10.29 -15.92
CA LYS A 60 -18.39 -10.15 -17.36
C LYS A 60 -17.11 -9.35 -17.65
N ALA A 61 -16.75 -8.40 -16.77
CA ALA A 61 -15.57 -7.57 -16.89
C ALA A 61 -14.27 -8.31 -16.46
N TRP A 62 -14.36 -9.34 -15.63
CA TRP A 62 -13.22 -10.18 -15.23
C TRP A 62 -12.72 -11.14 -16.32
N LYS A 63 -12.98 -10.88 -17.61
CA LYS A 63 -12.26 -11.58 -18.69
C LYS A 63 -10.77 -11.30 -18.47
N ALA A 64 -10.05 -12.35 -18.06
CA ALA A 64 -8.69 -12.32 -17.57
C ALA A 64 -7.85 -11.30 -18.34
N LEU A 65 -7.42 -10.24 -17.64
CA LEU A 65 -6.28 -9.44 -18.08
C LEU A 65 -5.08 -10.39 -18.08
N THR A 66 -4.87 -11.08 -19.20
CA THR A 66 -3.65 -11.86 -19.40
C THR A 66 -2.53 -10.84 -19.48
N HIS A 67 -1.61 -10.88 -18.51
CA HIS A 67 -0.39 -10.09 -18.58
C HIS A 67 0.38 -10.54 -19.82
N ASN A 68 0.26 -9.78 -20.91
CA ASN A 68 0.98 -10.05 -22.13
C ASN A 68 2.42 -9.56 -21.95
N SER A 69 3.29 -10.42 -21.41
CA SER A 69 4.73 -10.21 -21.45
C SER A 69 5.29 -10.84 -22.73
N GLN A 70 5.60 -10.00 -23.71
CA GLN A 70 6.34 -10.41 -24.89
C GLN A 70 7.83 -10.17 -24.65
N PHE A 71 8.60 -11.24 -24.55
CA PHE A 71 10.06 -11.18 -24.49
C PHE A 71 10.61 -11.42 -25.90
N ILE A 72 11.46 -10.51 -26.38
CA ILE A 72 12.20 -10.72 -27.63
C ILE A 72 13.46 -11.49 -27.26
N ASP A 73 13.64 -12.68 -27.82
CA ASP A 73 14.90 -13.41 -27.73
C ASP A 73 15.97 -12.62 -28.49
N VAL A 74 16.83 -11.93 -27.76
CA VAL A 74 18.01 -11.27 -28.34
C VAL A 74 19.07 -12.35 -28.57
N PRO A 75 19.48 -12.62 -29.82
CA PRO A 75 20.57 -13.53 -30.10
C PRO A 75 21.82 -13.07 -29.37
N HIS A 76 22.30 -13.92 -28.47
CA HIS A 76 23.45 -13.60 -27.64
C HIS A 76 24.69 -13.57 -28.54
N LEU A 77 25.22 -12.39 -28.84
CA LEU A 77 26.58 -12.23 -29.38
C LEU A 77 27.58 -12.51 -28.24
N SER A 78 27.62 -13.75 -27.75
CA SER A 78 28.40 -14.18 -26.60
C SER A 78 29.90 -14.35 -26.89
N THR A 79 30.48 -13.62 -27.85
CA THR A 79 31.87 -13.89 -28.27
C THR A 79 32.81 -12.70 -28.39
N ARG A 80 32.39 -11.48 -28.04
CA ARG A 80 33.35 -10.35 -27.96
C ARG A 80 33.11 -9.45 -26.74
N SER A 81 33.66 -9.86 -25.61
CA SER A 81 34.67 -9.13 -24.83
C SER A 81 34.66 -9.64 -23.38
N SER A 82 35.37 -10.73 -23.11
CA SER A 82 35.76 -11.01 -21.72
C SER A 82 36.65 -9.84 -21.29
N CYS A 83 36.31 -9.18 -20.19
CA CYS A 83 37.18 -8.16 -19.61
C CYS A 83 38.49 -8.83 -19.18
N GLU A 84 39.61 -8.39 -19.74
CA GLU A 84 40.94 -8.93 -19.40
C GLU A 84 41.37 -8.43 -18.02
N GLU A 85 41.16 -7.14 -17.76
CA GLU A 85 41.44 -6.52 -16.47
C GLU A 85 40.16 -5.97 -15.83
N VAL A 86 39.72 -6.62 -14.75
CA VAL A 86 38.58 -6.18 -13.95
C VAL A 86 39.09 -5.60 -12.64
N GLN A 87 38.72 -4.34 -12.38
CA GLN A 87 38.88 -3.73 -11.06
C GLN A 87 37.50 -3.61 -10.40
N PRO A 88 37.32 -4.18 -9.19
CA PRO A 88 36.04 -4.13 -8.50
C PRO A 88 35.70 -2.72 -8.00
N PRO A 89 34.43 -2.42 -7.69
CA PRO A 89 34.06 -1.12 -7.14
C PRO A 89 34.65 -0.96 -5.74
N GLN A 90 35.06 0.26 -5.39
CA GLN A 90 35.59 0.57 -4.07
C GLN A 90 34.60 1.41 -3.27
N ALA A 91 34.24 0.97 -2.07
CA ALA A 91 33.38 1.75 -1.18
C ALA A 91 34.09 3.04 -0.74
N LEU A 92 33.42 4.18 -0.92
CA LEU A 92 33.90 5.49 -0.49
C LEU A 92 33.10 6.01 0.71
N THR A 93 31.77 5.95 0.62
CA THR A 93 30.88 6.40 1.69
C THR A 93 29.69 5.46 1.77
N THR A 94 29.75 4.52 2.71
CA THR A 94 28.73 3.47 2.92
C THR A 94 28.30 3.43 4.40
N PRO A 95 27.64 4.48 4.92
CA PRO A 95 27.18 4.47 6.30
C PRO A 95 26.19 3.33 6.52
N SER A 96 26.31 2.67 7.67
CA SER A 96 25.33 1.67 8.10
C SER A 96 23.97 2.34 8.36
N PRO A 97 22.86 1.72 7.93
CA PRO A 97 21.54 2.22 8.27
C PRO A 97 21.32 2.15 9.79
N LEU A 98 20.49 3.04 10.33
CA LEU A 98 20.10 3.00 11.74
C LEU A 98 18.95 2.01 11.96
N LEU A 99 19.23 0.88 12.64
CA LEU A 99 18.33 -0.26 12.80
C LEU A 99 17.96 -0.45 14.28
N THR A 100 16.96 0.30 14.78
CA THR A 100 16.62 0.27 16.21
C THR A 100 15.68 -0.87 16.64
N THR A 101 15.02 -1.55 15.70
CA THR A 101 13.87 -2.43 16.03
C THR A 101 13.92 -3.85 15.46
N TRP A 102 15.04 -4.30 14.88
CA TRP A 102 15.06 -5.52 14.04
C TRP A 102 15.85 -6.67 14.66
N ARG A 103 15.85 -6.75 16.00
CA ARG A 103 16.54 -7.82 16.74
C ARG A 103 16.29 -9.18 16.07
N GLU A 104 17.38 -9.88 15.81
CA GLU A 104 17.43 -11.22 15.21
C GLU A 104 16.91 -11.34 13.76
N ARG A 105 16.74 -10.21 13.05
CA ARG A 105 16.32 -10.21 11.64
C ARG A 105 17.45 -9.84 10.70
N LYS A 106 17.36 -10.38 9.49
CA LYS A 106 18.27 -10.12 8.37
C LYS A 106 17.55 -9.32 7.30
N ILE A 107 18.25 -8.36 6.70
CA ILE A 107 17.82 -7.67 5.48
C ILE A 107 18.89 -7.86 4.44
N LYS A 108 18.51 -8.37 3.26
CA LYS A 108 19.39 -8.45 2.09
C LYS A 108 18.93 -7.45 1.05
N VAL A 109 19.88 -6.75 0.45
CA VAL A 109 19.64 -5.75 -0.59
C VAL A 109 20.54 -6.02 -1.78
N SER A 110 19.98 -6.06 -2.99
CA SER A 110 20.75 -5.90 -4.22
C SER A 110 20.62 -4.50 -4.78
N PHE A 111 21.63 -4.06 -5.51
CA PHE A 111 21.62 -2.76 -6.17
C PHE A 111 22.65 -2.74 -7.30
N ILE A 112 22.58 -1.73 -8.17
CA ILE A 112 23.59 -1.50 -9.21
C ILE A 112 24.47 -0.33 -8.78
N ILE A 113 25.79 -0.49 -8.87
CA ILE A 113 26.73 0.62 -8.78
C ILE A 113 26.93 1.13 -10.21
N GLY A 114 26.49 2.36 -10.46
CA GLY A 114 26.62 3.00 -11.77
C GLY A 114 28.06 3.38 -12.08
N THR A 115 28.33 3.68 -13.35
CA THR A 115 29.61 4.24 -13.81
C THR A 115 29.91 5.62 -13.22
N ASP A 116 28.88 6.28 -12.66
CA ASP A 116 28.95 7.52 -11.89
C ASP A 116 29.31 7.31 -10.39
N GLY A 117 29.50 6.05 -9.97
CA GLY A 117 29.80 5.70 -8.58
C GLY A 117 28.60 5.82 -7.64
N ARG A 118 27.38 5.99 -8.14
CA ARG A 118 26.16 6.05 -7.33
C ARG A 118 25.43 4.72 -7.34
N VAL A 119 24.59 4.52 -6.33
CA VAL A 119 23.72 3.36 -6.23
C VAL A 119 22.41 3.60 -6.98
N HIS A 120 22.08 2.68 -7.89
CA HIS A 120 20.85 2.63 -8.68
C HIS A 120 20.05 1.37 -8.37
N SER A 121 18.75 1.43 -8.62
CA SER A 121 17.83 0.28 -8.53
C SER A 121 17.96 -0.59 -7.26
N PRO A 122 18.03 -0.02 -6.04
CA PRO A 122 18.12 -0.84 -4.84
C PRO A 122 16.83 -1.63 -4.61
N LEU A 123 16.98 -2.94 -4.40
CA LEU A 123 15.92 -3.92 -4.26
C LEU A 123 16.11 -4.75 -2.98
N ILE A 124 15.04 -4.89 -2.20
CA ILE A 124 15.03 -5.80 -1.04
C ILE A 124 14.91 -7.24 -1.55
N LEU A 125 15.90 -8.07 -1.21
CA LEU A 125 15.90 -9.51 -1.47
C LEU A 125 15.36 -10.31 -0.28
N GLU A 126 15.61 -9.82 0.95
CA GLU A 126 15.10 -10.41 2.19
C GLU A 126 14.65 -9.26 3.10
N SER A 127 13.38 -9.29 3.54
CA SER A 127 12.75 -8.22 4.30
C SER A 127 12.74 -8.51 5.80
N ALA A 128 12.97 -7.49 6.62
CA ALA A 128 12.73 -7.55 8.07
C ALA A 128 11.50 -6.74 8.51
N GLY A 129 10.72 -6.23 7.54
CA GLY A 129 9.49 -5.49 7.72
C GLY A 129 9.53 -4.08 7.08
N PRO A 130 8.37 -3.49 6.75
CA PRO A 130 8.29 -2.30 5.88
C PRO A 130 9.07 -1.07 6.38
N THR A 131 9.04 -0.82 7.69
CA THR A 131 9.76 0.30 8.31
C THR A 131 11.27 0.10 8.19
N GLY A 132 11.73 -1.16 8.30
CA GLY A 132 13.14 -1.47 8.24
C GLY A 132 13.67 -1.36 6.83
N ASP A 133 12.98 -2.00 5.90
CA ASP A 133 13.24 -1.94 4.47
C ASP A 133 13.34 -0.49 3.99
N ARG A 134 12.41 0.38 4.40
CA ARG A 134 12.43 1.81 4.04
C ARG A 134 13.70 2.50 4.51
N ARG A 135 14.14 2.28 5.76
CA ARG A 135 15.36 2.90 6.32
C ARG A 135 16.62 2.39 5.63
N VAL A 136 16.70 1.09 5.34
CA VAL A 136 17.81 0.52 4.59
C VAL A 136 17.86 1.14 3.20
N LEU A 137 16.76 1.11 2.45
CA LEU A 137 16.73 1.65 1.09
C LEU A 137 17.02 3.15 1.06
N GLN A 138 16.61 3.93 2.07
CA GLN A 138 16.98 5.34 2.18
C GLN A 138 18.49 5.52 2.36
N THR A 139 19.13 4.71 3.21
CA THR A 139 20.57 4.80 3.46
C THR A 139 21.40 4.29 2.29
N VAL A 140 21.02 3.15 1.70
CA VAL A 140 21.74 2.55 0.57
C VAL A 140 21.76 3.50 -0.64
N ARG A 141 20.69 4.27 -0.88
CA ARG A 141 20.66 5.30 -1.96
C ARG A 141 21.67 6.43 -1.77
N THR A 142 22.11 6.70 -0.54
CA THR A 142 23.12 7.75 -0.30
C THR A 142 24.54 7.25 -0.49
N TRP A 143 24.74 5.95 -0.70
CA TRP A 143 26.07 5.36 -0.80
C TRP A 143 26.83 5.86 -2.03
N ARG A 144 28.16 5.92 -1.90
CA ARG A 144 29.09 6.34 -2.95
C ARG A 144 30.23 5.34 -3.08
N TYR A 145 30.59 5.08 -4.32
CA TYR A 145 31.63 4.16 -4.72
C TYR A 145 32.54 4.81 -5.76
N ARG A 146 33.78 4.32 -5.84
CA ARG A 146 34.52 4.35 -7.10
C ARG A 146 33.96 3.20 -7.95
N PRO A 147 33.53 3.46 -9.20
CA PRO A 147 32.91 2.42 -10.04
C PRO A 147 33.89 1.27 -10.30
N ALA A 148 33.35 0.11 -10.64
CA ALA A 148 34.15 -0.96 -11.22
C ALA A 148 34.71 -0.49 -12.57
N THR A 149 35.83 -1.05 -13.00
CA THR A 149 36.36 -0.79 -14.34
C THR A 149 36.68 -2.09 -15.06
N CYS A 150 36.44 -2.12 -16.37
CA CYS A 150 36.92 -3.13 -17.29
C CYS A 150 37.94 -2.48 -18.23
N ASN A 151 39.20 -2.92 -18.19
CA ASN A 151 40.29 -2.33 -18.97
C ASN A 151 40.38 -0.79 -18.79
N GLY A 152 40.23 -0.33 -17.54
CA GLY A 152 40.21 1.10 -17.19
C GLY A 152 38.93 1.86 -17.51
N VAL A 153 37.95 1.26 -18.20
CA VAL A 153 36.66 1.89 -18.51
C VAL A 153 35.64 1.61 -17.40
N PRO A 154 35.03 2.64 -16.78
CA PRO A 154 33.98 2.45 -15.79
C PRO A 154 32.82 1.59 -16.32
N THR A 155 32.41 0.59 -15.54
CA THR A 155 31.33 -0.33 -15.87
C THR A 155 30.36 -0.47 -14.70
N GLU A 156 29.09 -0.72 -15.03
CA GLU A 156 28.08 -1.00 -14.02
C GLU A 156 28.31 -2.39 -13.40
N THR A 157 27.99 -2.53 -12.12
CA THR A 157 28.14 -3.81 -11.42
C THR A 157 27.06 -4.01 -10.37
N GLU A 158 26.60 -5.24 -10.18
CA GLU A 158 25.63 -5.59 -9.15
C GLU A 158 26.33 -5.76 -7.79
N GLY A 159 25.85 -5.04 -6.78
CA GLY A 159 26.24 -5.21 -5.38
C GLY A 159 25.15 -5.92 -4.59
N LYS A 160 25.55 -6.76 -3.62
CA LYS A 160 24.67 -7.42 -2.65
C LYS A 160 25.21 -7.23 -1.24
N VAL A 161 24.35 -6.83 -0.32
CA VAL A 161 24.71 -6.61 1.09
C VAL A 161 23.67 -7.21 2.02
N GLU A 162 24.13 -7.74 3.16
CA GLU A 162 23.28 -8.23 4.24
C GLU A 162 23.49 -7.35 5.48
N PHE A 163 22.39 -6.94 6.11
CA PHE A 163 22.38 -6.32 7.42
C PHE A 163 21.73 -7.28 8.42
N SER A 164 22.41 -7.54 9.53
CA SER A 164 21.87 -8.31 10.65
C SER A 164 22.18 -7.61 11.96
N SER A 165 21.26 -7.66 12.93
CA SER A 165 21.56 -7.29 14.31
C SER A 165 22.19 -8.49 15.02
N ARG A 166 23.33 -8.30 15.67
CA ARG A 166 23.86 -9.24 16.66
C ARG A 166 23.28 -8.96 18.03
#